data_AF-A0A1J3FB68-F1
#
_entry.id   AF-A0A1J3FB68-F1
#
_cell.length_a   1.000
_cell.length_b   1.000
_cell.length_c   1.000
_cell.angle_alpha   90.00
_cell.angle_beta   90.00
_cell.angle_gamma   90.00
#
_symmetry.space_group_name_H-M   'P 1'
#
loop_
_entity.id
_entity.type
_entity.pdbx_description
1 polymer ?
#
loop_
_entity_poly.entity_id
_entity_poly.type
_entity_poly.pdbx_seq_one_letter_code
_entity_poly.pdbx_strand_id
1 'polypeptide(L)' 'LGYSLEKRTVPRCNVIKALLSKGLIGSEPPPISTVLVCTDEVFLRRYVRKHGDQELVAELMSILTGINEKKQIKLMK' A
#
# COMPACT_ATOMS: atom_id res chain seq x y z
N LEU A 1 -7.73 3.91 -19.74
CA LEU A 1 -7.02 3.65 -18.46
C LEU A 1 -7.62 2.41 -17.81
N GLY A 2 -7.14 1.22 -18.14
CA GLY A 2 -7.63 -0.03 -17.54
C GLY A 2 -6.95 -0.27 -16.20
N TYR A 3 -7.49 0.31 -15.12
CA TYR A 3 -7.04 -0.02 -13.78
C TYR A 3 -7.62 -1.38 -13.40
N SER A 4 -6.79 -2.42 -13.42
CA SER A 4 -7.20 -3.70 -12.82
C SER A 4 -7.39 -3.48 -11.32
N LEU A 5 -8.61 -3.72 -10.83
CA LEU A 5 -8.97 -3.55 -9.43
C LEU A 5 -8.02 -4.35 -8.53
N GLU A 6 -7.75 -5.60 -8.90
CA GLU A 6 -6.89 -6.51 -8.16
C GLU A 6 -5.43 -6.08 -8.14
N LYS A 7 -4.94 -5.49 -9.24
CA LYS A 7 -3.51 -5.15 -9.38
C LYS A 7 -3.14 -3.76 -8.89
N ARG A 8 -4.08 -2.81 -8.88
CA ARG A 8 -3.79 -1.40 -8.55
C ARG A 8 -4.69 -0.83 -7.48
N THR A 9 -6.01 -1.00 -7.60
CA THR A 9 -6.97 -0.34 -6.70
C THR A 9 -6.94 -0.98 -5.31
N VAL A 10 -7.15 -2.29 -5.22
CA VAL A 10 -7.22 -3.02 -3.96
C VAL A 10 -5.93 -2.89 -3.15
N PRO A 11 -4.72 -3.12 -3.72
CA PRO A 11 -3.49 -3.03 -2.93
C PRO A 11 -3.23 -1.62 -2.37
N ARG A 12 -3.56 -0.57 -3.12
CA ARG A 12 -3.42 0.82 -2.66
C ARG A 12 -4.43 1.17 -1.58
N CYS A 13 -5.69 0.76 -1.72
CA CYS A 13 -6.69 0.95 -0.69
C CYS A 13 -6.32 0.22 0.61
N ASN A 14 -5.72 -0.97 0.52
CA ASN A 14 -5.26 -1.71 1.68
C ASN A 14 -4.13 -0.99 2.44
N VAL A 15 -3.18 -0.39 1.72
CA VAL A 15 -2.14 0.48 2.33
C VAL A 15 -2.78 1.65 3.06
N ILE A 16 -3.72 2.37 2.44
CA ILE A 16 -4.41 3.50 3.08
C ILE A 16 -5.16 3.05 4.34
N LYS A 17 -5.86 1.91 4.27
CA LYS A 17 -6.56 1.33 5.42
C LYS A 17 -5.61 0.99 6.57
N ALA A 18 -4.44 0.41 6.28
CA ALA A 18 -3.42 0.11 7.27
C ALA A 18 -2.90 1.38 7.95
N LEU A 19 -2.60 2.42 7.17
CA LEU A 19 -2.15 3.72 7.70
C LEU A 19 -3.20 4.40 8.58
N LEU A 20 -4.47 4.36 8.19
CA LEU A 20 -5.58 4.87 9.02
C LEU A 20 -5.68 4.11 10.35
N SER A 21 -5.63 2.77 10.31
CA SER A 21 -5.72 1.94 11.52
C SER A 21 -4.56 2.17 12.51
N LYS A 22 -3.40 2.59 12.00
CA LYS A 22 -2.20 2.91 12.80
C LYS A 22 -2.11 4.39 13.19
N GLY A 23 -3.06 5.24 12.78
CA GLY A 23 -3.03 6.69 13.04
C GLY A 23 -1.87 7.42 12.36
N LEU A 24 -1.32 6.85 11.27
CA LEU A 24 -0.13 7.38 10.59
C LEU A 24 -0.44 8.41 9.51
N ILE A 25 -1.73 8.57 9.18
CA ILE A 25 -2.28 9.64 8.34
C ILE A 25 -3.49 10.25 9.06
N GLY A 26 -4.07 11.32 8.50
CA GLY A 26 -5.23 12.00 9.09
C GLY A 26 -6.40 11.05 9.36
N SER A 27 -7.35 11.50 10.18
CA SER A 27 -8.54 10.71 10.57
C SER A 27 -9.44 10.31 9.40
N GLU A 28 -9.33 11.01 8.27
CA GLU A 28 -10.08 10.75 7.05
C GLU A 28 -9.16 10.24 5.93
N PRO A 29 -9.67 9.33 5.07
CA PRO A 29 -8.91 8.86 3.92
C PRO A 29 -8.61 10.01 2.95
N PRO A 30 -7.43 10.02 2.31
CA PRO A 30 -7.17 10.92 1.19
C PRO A 30 -8.18 10.68 0.06
N PRO A 31 -8.44 11.68 -0.80
CA PRO A 31 -9.36 11.53 -1.92
C PRO A 31 -9.01 10.30 -2.76
N ILE A 32 -9.99 9.43 -2.99
CA ILE A 32 -9.78 8.15 -3.66
C ILE A 32 -9.22 8.34 -5.08
N SER A 33 -9.64 9.41 -5.77
CA SER A 33 -9.09 9.81 -7.06
C SER A 33 -7.58 10.03 -7.00
N THR A 34 -7.07 10.72 -5.98
CA THR A 34 -5.64 10.95 -5.76
C THR A 34 -4.88 9.64 -5.53
N VAL A 35 -5.46 8.71 -4.77
CA VAL A 35 -4.87 7.40 -4.47
C VAL A 35 -4.75 6.53 -5.73
N LEU A 36 -5.77 6.55 -6.59
CA LEU A 36 -5.85 5.66 -7.76
C LEU A 36 -5.13 6.21 -9.00
N VAL A 37 -5.19 7.53 -9.23
CA VAL A 37 -4.65 8.16 -10.44
C VAL A 37 -3.12 8.26 -10.39
N CYS A 38 -2.52 8.47 -9.21
CA CYS A 38 -1.09 8.66 -9.10
C CYS A 38 -0.27 7.44 -9.59
N THR A 39 0.94 7.71 -10.10
CA THR A 39 1.91 6.69 -10.50
C THR A 39 2.37 5.89 -9.29
N ASP A 40 2.94 4.69 -9.52
CA ASP A 40 3.46 3.87 -8.42
C ASP A 40 4.53 4.60 -7.62
N GLU A 41 5.44 5.32 -8.28
CA GLU A 41 6.47 6.10 -7.62
C GLU A 41 5.88 7.20 -6.72
N VAL A 42 4.90 7.95 -7.21
CA VAL A 42 4.23 9.00 -6.42
C VAL A 42 3.47 8.40 -5.25
N PHE A 43 2.80 7.26 -5.44
CA PHE A 43 2.11 6.53 -4.39
C PHE A 43 3.09 6.09 -3.29
N LEU A 44 4.18 5.43 -3.68
CA LEU A 44 5.22 4.94 -2.77
C LEU A 44 5.86 6.07 -1.98
N ARG A 45 6.17 7.20 -2.63
CA ARG A 45 6.74 8.37 -1.95
C ARG A 45 5.78 8.97 -0.93
N ARG A 46 4.48 9.06 -1.25
CA ARG A 46 3.49 9.75 -0.40
C ARG A 46 3.03 8.91 0.79
N TYR A 47 2.83 7.62 0.58
CA TYR A 47 2.11 6.77 1.55
C TYR A 47 2.95 5.62 2.11
N VAL A 48 4.12 5.32 1.53
CA VAL A 48 4.94 4.19 1.99
C VAL A 48 6.26 4.71 2.56
N ARG A 49 7.15 5.26 1.73
CA ARG A 49 8.51 5.65 2.11
C ARG A 49 8.58 6.91 2.99
N LYS A 50 7.48 7.64 3.15
CA LYS A 50 7.42 8.84 3.99
C LYS A 50 7.63 8.54 5.48
N HIS A 51 7.35 7.31 5.92
CA HIS A 51 7.28 6.99 7.35
C HIS A 51 8.64 6.81 8.05
N GLY A 52 9.77 6.77 7.32
CA GLY A 52 11.14 6.73 7.89
C GLY A 52 11.51 5.42 8.60
N ASP A 53 10.54 4.73 9.19
CA ASP A 53 10.63 3.41 9.79
C ASP A 53 10.71 2.33 8.70
N GLN A 54 11.82 1.60 8.68
CA GLN A 54 12.08 0.56 7.68
C GLN A 54 11.16 -0.66 7.83
N GLU A 55 10.77 -1.03 9.05
CA GLU A 55 9.88 -2.16 9.31
C GLU A 55 8.47 -1.84 8.83
N LEU A 56 7.99 -0.64 9.13
CA LEU A 56 6.71 -0.15 8.64
C LEU A 56 6.71 -0.03 7.11
N VAL A 57 7.78 0.48 6.51
CA VAL A 57 7.91 0.53 5.04
C VAL A 57 7.83 -0.89 4.44
N ALA A 58 8.51 -1.87 5.05
CA ALA A 58 8.47 -3.26 4.59
C ALA A 58 7.06 -3.87 4.72
N GLU A 59 6.37 -3.63 5.82
CA GLU A 59 4.98 -4.05 6.05
C GLU A 59 4.05 -3.47 4.97
N LEU A 60 4.11 -2.16 4.72
CA LEU A 60 3.28 -1.48 3.73
C LEU A 60 3.59 -1.97 2.29
N MET A 61 4.86 -2.27 1.99
CA MET A 61 5.25 -2.88 0.71
C MET A 61 4.70 -4.31 0.55
N SER A 62 4.67 -5.10 1.62
CA SER A 62 4.06 -6.43 1.62
C SER A 62 2.56 -6.36 1.32
N ILE A 63 1.85 -5.43 1.95
CA ILE A 63 0.43 -5.15 1.69
C ILE A 63 0.20 -4.73 0.23
N LEU A 64 1.05 -3.85 -0.30
CA LEU A 64 0.93 -3.33 -1.68
C LEU A 64 1.20 -4.41 -2.74
N THR A 65 2.05 -5.39 -2.45
CA THR A 65 2.42 -6.46 -3.39
C THR A 65 1.53 -7.69 -3.28
N GLY A 66 0.63 -7.74 -2.28
CA GLY A 66 -0.29 -8.87 -2.09
C GLY A 66 0.44 -10.16 -1.74
N ILE A 67 1.65 -10.08 -1.20
CA ILE A 67 2.40 -11.25 -0.75
C ILE A 67 1.85 -11.64 0.61
N ASN A 68 0.77 -12.43 0.62
CA ASN A 68 0.36 -13.16 1.82
C ASN A 68 1.57 -13.97 2.32
N GLU A 69 1.80 -14.02 3.64
CA GLU A 69 2.86 -14.84 4.27
C GLU A 69 2.89 -16.30 3.76
N LYS A 70 1.73 -16.83 3.35
CA LYS A 70 1.59 -18.16 2.73
C LYS A 70 2.31 -18.32 1.38
N LYS A 71 2.57 -17.23 0.65
CA LYS A 71 3.26 -17.24 -0.65
C LYS A 71 4.79 -17.19 -0.49
N GLN A 72 5.31 -16.54 0.56
CA GLN A 72 6.74 -16.56 0.91
C GLN A 72 7.23 -17.97 1.27
N ILE A 73 6.46 -18.72 2.07
CA ILE A 73 6.81 -20.10 2.46
C ILE A 73 6.85 -21.05 1.25
N LYS A 74 6.07 -20.78 0.20
CA LYS A 74 6.04 -21.60 -1.02
C LYS A 74 7.16 -21.25 -2.01
N LEU A 75 7.77 -20.07 -1.89
CA LEU A 75 8.89 -19.65 -2.75
C LEU A 75 10.26 -19.99 -2.14
N MET A 76 10.30 -20.30 -0.85
CA MET A 76 11.50 -20.71 -0.10
C MET A 76 11.58 -22.23 0.15
N LYS A 77 10.75 -23.04 -0.51
CA LYS A 77 10.76 -24.51 -0.43
C LYS A 77 10.98 -25.13 -1.80
#